data_AF-A0AAW0EEB8-F1
#
_entry.id   AF-A0AAW0EEB8-F1
#
_cell.length_a   1.000
_cell.length_b   1.000
_cell.length_c   1.000
_cell.angle_alpha   90.00
_cell.angle_beta   90.00
_cell.angle_gamma   90.00
#
_symmetry.space_group_name_H-M   'P 1'
#
loop_
_entity.id
_entity.type
_entity.pdbx_description
1 polymer ?
#
loop_
_entity_poly.entity_id
_entity_poly.type
_entity_poly.pdbx_seq_one_letter_code
_entity_poly.pdbx_strand_id
1 'polypeptide(L)'
;MKLSFLFAGRRPPFPTAKIKLKFRGVLSRTSRTIPDTTFTLLQALEQSADACPPLKSAVGGVRALWAIANRAKNCKTDALDIAERSNGILNNIAEAVPDASAISKPMRESIERFVLLLDDIRSEVEEIARTSKKSRLLHLNRNEQRVMRIQARLDHAEQDLLQASMLRTEARVEHVVAQQTQVRSQITTGQNAVVRGQKRIRHDIREIQITAREMQTLQSFYHRVFVIFFSRP
;
A
#
# COMPACT_ATOMS: atom_id res chain seq x y z
N MET A 1 19.25 -86.42 -13.44
CA MET A 1 19.13 -85.01 -13.86
C MET A 1 17.75 -84.47 -13.49
N LYS A 2 17.65 -83.64 -12.44
CA LYS A 2 16.62 -82.58 -12.31
C LYS A 2 16.97 -81.70 -11.12
N LEU A 3 16.95 -80.40 -11.38
CA LEU A 3 17.57 -79.33 -10.63
C LEU A 3 16.80 -78.98 -9.34
N SER A 4 17.56 -78.84 -8.26
CA SER A 4 17.21 -78.13 -7.05
C SER A 4 17.23 -76.62 -7.28
N PHE A 5 16.11 -75.94 -7.05
CA PHE A 5 16.05 -74.49 -6.86
C PHE A 5 15.28 -74.19 -5.56
N LEU A 6 16.05 -74.09 -4.48
CA LEU A 6 15.65 -73.46 -3.22
C LEU A 6 15.90 -71.96 -3.38
N PHE A 7 14.86 -71.19 -3.71
CA PHE A 7 14.90 -69.73 -3.60
C PHE A 7 14.19 -69.29 -2.32
N ALA A 8 14.98 -69.13 -1.27
CA ALA A 8 14.61 -68.40 -0.07
C ALA A 8 14.44 -66.92 -0.42
N GLY A 9 13.20 -66.45 -0.52
CA GLY A 9 12.86 -65.04 -0.69
C GLY A 9 13.14 -64.22 0.57
N ARG A 10 14.41 -63.84 0.77
CA ARG A 10 14.78 -62.76 1.70
C ARG A 10 14.26 -61.44 1.12
N ARG A 11 13.25 -60.85 1.76
CA ARG A 11 12.83 -59.47 1.49
C ARG A 11 14.02 -58.53 1.73
N PRO A 12 14.30 -57.56 0.84
CA PRO A 12 15.33 -56.57 1.11
C PRO A 12 14.92 -55.69 2.29
N PRO A 13 15.84 -55.32 3.19
CA PRO A 13 15.55 -54.35 4.23
C PRO A 13 15.30 -52.99 3.57
N PHE A 14 14.14 -52.40 3.86
CA PHE A 14 13.87 -51.01 3.53
C PHE A 14 14.97 -50.13 4.14
N PRO A 15 15.69 -49.31 3.36
CA PRO A 15 16.61 -48.34 3.91
C PRO A 15 15.80 -47.28 4.65
N THR A 16 15.75 -47.37 5.98
CA THR A 16 15.27 -46.27 6.81
C THR A 16 16.31 -45.15 6.73
N ALA A 17 16.22 -44.35 5.66
CA ALA A 17 16.89 -43.07 5.57
C ALA A 17 16.31 -42.20 6.69
N LYS A 18 17.04 -42.10 7.81
CA LYS A 18 16.77 -41.10 8.84
C LYS A 18 17.02 -39.73 8.20
N ILE A 19 15.97 -39.15 7.63
CA ILE A 19 15.96 -37.75 7.22
C ILE A 19 16.12 -36.94 8.51
N LYS A 20 17.37 -36.62 8.87
CA LYS A 20 17.69 -35.57 9.82
C LYS A 20 17.33 -34.25 9.15
N LEU A 21 16.06 -33.85 9.28
CA LEU A 21 15.62 -32.47 9.09
C LEU A 21 16.39 -31.60 10.09
N LYS A 22 17.57 -31.14 9.67
CA LYS A 22 18.24 -30.01 10.30
C LYS A 22 17.38 -28.80 9.98
N PHE A 23 16.45 -28.47 10.87
CA PHE A 23 15.87 -27.15 10.94
C PHE A 23 17.01 -26.16 11.20
N ARG A 24 17.49 -25.57 10.10
CA ARG A 24 18.42 -24.45 10.13
C ARG A 24 17.62 -23.28 10.68
N GLY A 25 17.82 -23.00 11.97
CA GLY A 25 17.24 -21.86 12.63
C GLY A 25 17.74 -20.57 12.01
N VAL A 26 16.84 -19.85 11.34
CA VAL A 26 16.84 -18.39 11.23
C VAL A 26 15.37 -17.97 11.21
N LEU A 27 14.75 -17.93 12.39
CA LEU A 27 13.72 -16.94 12.73
C LEU A 27 13.81 -16.81 14.25
N SER A 28 14.12 -15.59 14.68
CA SER A 28 14.40 -15.21 16.06
C SER A 28 13.40 -15.80 17.03
N ARG A 29 13.91 -16.58 17.99
CA ARG A 29 13.24 -16.80 19.27
C ARG A 29 13.28 -15.49 20.05
N THR A 30 12.30 -14.62 19.83
CA THR A 30 11.84 -13.71 20.87
C THR A 30 10.52 -14.24 21.40
N SER A 31 10.63 -15.29 22.22
CA SER A 31 9.66 -15.55 23.27
C SER A 31 9.71 -14.34 24.22
N ARG A 32 8.95 -13.29 23.92
CA ARG A 32 8.57 -12.30 24.91
C ARG A 32 7.08 -12.43 25.14
N THR A 33 6.70 -12.28 26.39
CA THR A 33 5.35 -12.04 26.87
C THR A 33 4.78 -10.79 26.18
N ILE A 34 4.12 -10.95 25.02
CA ILE A 34 3.44 -9.87 24.28
C ILE A 34 1.89 -10.07 24.22
N PRO A 35 1.17 -10.64 25.22
CA PRO A 35 -0.29 -10.66 25.16
C PRO A 35 -0.89 -9.27 25.47
N ASP A 36 -0.33 -8.54 26.46
CA ASP A 36 -1.00 -7.36 27.02
C ASP A 36 -0.82 -6.10 26.17
N THR A 37 0.38 -5.88 25.62
CA THR A 37 0.67 -4.72 24.76
C THR A 37 -0.07 -4.82 23.43
N THR A 38 -0.11 -6.01 22.82
CA THR A 38 -0.84 -6.25 21.57
C THR A 38 -2.34 -6.06 21.75
N PHE A 39 -2.90 -6.55 22.85
CA PHE A 39 -4.31 -6.36 23.16
C PHE A 39 -4.67 -4.90 23.39
N THR A 40 -3.79 -4.15 24.07
CA THR A 40 -3.95 -2.70 24.28
C THR A 40 -3.89 -1.94 22.95
N LEU A 41 -2.96 -2.30 22.06
CA LEU A 41 -2.87 -1.70 20.72
C LEU A 41 -4.13 -1.98 19.90
N LEU A 42 -4.61 -3.22 19.89
CA LEU A 42 -5.85 -3.59 19.22
C LEU A 42 -7.06 -2.82 19.77
N GLN A 43 -7.11 -2.58 21.08
CA GLN A 43 -8.17 -1.77 21.69
C GLN A 43 -8.09 -0.30 21.26
N ALA A 44 -6.89 0.28 21.19
CA ALA A 44 -6.69 1.63 20.67
C ALA A 44 -7.09 1.74 19.19
N LEU A 45 -6.72 0.74 18.38
CA LEU A 45 -7.11 0.64 16.97
C LEU A 45 -8.63 0.47 16.79
N GLU A 46 -9.29 -0.27 17.68
CA GLU A 46 -10.74 -0.46 17.64
C GLU A 46 -11.48 0.87 17.85
N GLN A 47 -11.00 1.69 18.78
CA GLN A 47 -11.53 3.03 19.07
C GLN A 47 -11.26 4.02 17.92
N SER A 48 -10.08 3.99 17.32
CA SER A 48 -9.77 4.86 16.17
C SER A 48 -10.51 4.44 14.89
N ALA A 49 -10.86 3.16 14.77
CA ALA A 49 -11.60 2.62 13.65
C ALA A 49 -13.12 2.86 13.70
N ASP A 50 -13.66 3.60 14.68
CA ASP A 50 -15.10 3.88 14.77
C ASP A 50 -15.66 4.59 13.51
N ALA A 51 -14.83 5.38 12.83
CA ALA A 51 -15.18 6.01 11.55
C ALA A 51 -15.05 5.08 10.33
N CYS A 52 -14.53 3.86 10.51
CA CYS A 52 -14.30 2.86 9.47
C CYS A 52 -14.86 1.49 9.90
N PRO A 53 -16.16 1.22 9.67
CA PRO A 53 -16.80 -0.04 10.04
C PRO A 53 -16.03 -1.31 9.62
N PRO A 54 -15.52 -1.45 8.37
CA PRO A 54 -14.81 -2.67 7.98
C PRO A 54 -13.48 -2.86 8.72
N LEU A 55 -12.75 -1.77 9.02
CA LEU A 55 -11.52 -1.86 9.81
C LEU A 55 -11.82 -2.25 11.26
N LYS A 56 -12.89 -1.70 11.85
CA LYS A 56 -13.34 -2.07 13.20
C LYS A 56 -13.68 -3.56 13.29
N SER A 57 -14.39 -4.10 12.29
CA SER A 57 -14.66 -5.54 12.21
C SER A 57 -13.38 -6.38 12.11
N ALA A 58 -12.39 -5.93 11.34
CA ALA A 58 -11.11 -6.64 11.21
C ALA A 58 -10.33 -6.66 12.54
N VAL A 59 -10.27 -5.52 13.23
CA VAL A 59 -9.66 -5.41 14.57
C VAL A 59 -10.35 -6.32 15.57
N GLY A 60 -11.69 -6.33 15.58
CA GLY A 60 -12.48 -7.24 16.41
C GLY A 60 -12.20 -8.72 16.11
N GLY A 61 -12.07 -9.09 14.83
CA GLY A 61 -11.72 -10.43 14.38
C GLY A 61 -10.35 -10.89 14.89
N VAL A 62 -9.33 -10.05 14.75
CA VAL A 62 -7.98 -10.35 15.26
C VAL A 62 -7.94 -10.44 16.79
N ARG A 63 -8.69 -9.57 17.49
CA ARG A 63 -8.82 -9.64 18.95
C ARG A 63 -9.48 -10.94 19.40
N ALA A 64 -10.51 -11.41 18.68
CA ALA A 64 -11.13 -12.71 18.94
C ALA A 64 -10.15 -13.87 18.72
N LEU A 65 -9.35 -13.84 17.66
CA LEU A 65 -8.28 -14.82 17.41
C LEU A 65 -7.27 -14.87 18.55
N TRP A 66 -6.80 -13.72 19.04
CA TRP A 66 -5.92 -13.64 20.21
C TRP A 66 -6.53 -14.26 21.46
N ALA A 67 -7.83 -14.03 21.71
CA ALA A 67 -8.53 -14.62 22.84
C ALA A 67 -8.60 -16.16 22.74
N ILE A 68 -8.84 -16.69 21.54
CA ILE A 68 -8.86 -18.14 21.28
C ILE A 68 -7.46 -18.74 21.44
N ALA A 69 -6.46 -18.10 20.85
CA ALA A 69 -5.06 -18.52 20.93
C ALA A 69 -4.58 -18.61 22.39
N ASN A 70 -4.95 -17.63 23.23
CA ASN A 70 -4.60 -17.63 24.65
C ASN A 70 -5.31 -18.73 25.45
N ARG A 71 -6.53 -19.12 25.06
CA ARG A 71 -7.29 -20.21 25.70
C ARG A 71 -6.89 -21.60 25.20
N ALA A 72 -6.29 -21.68 24.02
CA ALA A 72 -5.89 -22.93 23.40
C ALA A 72 -4.70 -23.58 24.14
N LYS A 73 -4.97 -24.54 25.02
CA LYS A 73 -3.92 -25.23 25.80
C LYS A 73 -2.94 -26.03 24.94
N ASN A 74 -3.41 -26.58 23.82
CA ASN A 74 -2.65 -27.56 23.05
C ASN A 74 -2.03 -26.97 21.77
N CYS A 75 -2.65 -25.97 21.13
CA CYS A 75 -2.17 -25.34 19.88
C CYS A 75 -1.78 -23.87 20.09
N LYS A 76 -1.36 -23.53 21.30
CA LYS A 76 -1.10 -22.15 21.70
C LYS A 76 -0.11 -21.45 20.77
N THR A 77 1.01 -22.09 20.44
CA THR A 77 2.05 -21.51 19.58
C THR A 77 1.50 -21.21 18.20
N ASP A 78 0.96 -22.21 17.50
CA ASP A 78 0.47 -22.04 16.13
C ASP A 78 -0.67 -21.01 16.05
N ALA A 79 -1.57 -21.02 17.05
CA ALA A 79 -2.67 -20.06 17.12
C ALA A 79 -2.20 -18.64 17.43
N LEU A 80 -1.16 -18.49 18.26
CA LEU A 80 -0.54 -17.19 18.54
C LEU A 80 0.18 -16.66 17.31
N ASP A 81 0.91 -17.51 16.58
CA ASP A 81 1.62 -17.11 15.35
C ASP A 81 0.62 -16.61 14.29
N ILE A 82 -0.53 -17.28 14.13
CA ILE A 82 -1.62 -16.84 13.26
C ILE A 82 -2.19 -15.48 13.71
N ALA A 83 -2.42 -15.31 15.02
CA ALA A 83 -2.97 -14.08 15.57
C ALA A 83 -1.99 -12.90 15.45
N GLU A 84 -0.68 -13.15 15.66
CA GLU A 84 0.38 -12.16 15.48
C GLU A 84 0.53 -11.76 14.01
N ARG A 85 0.48 -12.72 13.08
CA ARG A 85 0.49 -12.43 11.64
C ARG A 85 -0.71 -11.58 11.23
N SER A 86 -1.90 -11.92 11.70
CA SER A 86 -3.12 -11.17 11.42
C SER A 86 -3.05 -9.73 11.98
N ASN A 87 -2.43 -9.56 13.15
CA ASN A 87 -2.15 -8.25 13.73
C ASN A 87 -1.13 -7.43 12.90
N GLY A 88 -0.11 -8.08 12.34
CA GLY A 88 0.83 -7.44 11.41
C GLY A 88 0.12 -6.86 10.19
N ILE A 89 -0.80 -7.63 9.59
CA ILE A 89 -1.61 -7.17 8.45
C ILE A 89 -2.47 -5.96 8.85
N LEU A 90 -3.10 -5.99 10.03
CA LEU A 90 -3.87 -4.85 10.54
C LEU A 90 -3.03 -3.58 10.70
N ASN A 91 -1.82 -3.71 11.23
CA ASN A 91 -0.90 -2.57 11.37
C ASN A 91 -0.56 -1.99 9.99
N ASN A 92 -0.28 -2.85 9.00
CA ASN A 92 -0.03 -2.41 7.63
C ASN A 92 -1.24 -1.65 7.04
N ILE A 93 -2.46 -2.11 7.31
CA ILE A 93 -3.68 -1.40 6.89
C ILE A 93 -3.80 -0.04 7.59
N ALA A 94 -3.57 0.01 8.91
CA ALA A 94 -3.65 1.24 9.69
C ALA A 94 -2.65 2.30 9.20
N GLU A 95 -1.43 1.88 8.85
CA GLU A 95 -0.42 2.77 8.26
C GLU A 95 -0.81 3.24 6.85
N ALA A 96 -1.41 2.37 6.02
CA ALA A 96 -1.87 2.72 4.68
C ALA A 96 -3.12 3.62 4.67
N VAL A 97 -3.88 3.65 5.77
CA VAL A 97 -5.14 4.39 5.92
C VAL A 97 -5.03 5.40 7.08
N PRO A 98 -4.31 6.52 6.89
CA PRO A 98 -4.21 7.56 7.93
C PRO A 98 -5.52 8.32 8.14
N ASP A 99 -6.46 8.23 7.19
CA ASP A 99 -7.78 8.86 7.26
C ASP A 99 -8.85 7.86 6.78
N ALA A 100 -9.78 7.53 7.68
CA ALA A 100 -10.90 6.62 7.44
C ALA A 100 -11.84 7.09 6.31
N SER A 101 -11.93 8.40 6.08
CA SER A 101 -12.76 8.98 5.01
C SER A 101 -12.15 8.77 3.62
N ALA A 102 -10.86 8.48 3.55
CA ALA A 102 -10.10 8.42 2.30
C ALA A 102 -9.85 6.99 1.78
N ILE A 103 -10.60 6.00 2.26
CA ILE A 103 -10.48 4.60 1.84
C ILE A 103 -11.06 4.43 0.43
N SER A 104 -10.22 3.99 -0.51
CA SER A 104 -10.66 3.68 -1.88
C SER A 104 -11.58 2.46 -1.89
N LYS A 105 -12.48 2.37 -2.87
CA LYS A 105 -13.37 1.21 -3.04
C LYS A 105 -12.61 -0.14 -3.09
N PRO A 106 -11.51 -0.29 -3.87
CA PRO A 106 -10.73 -1.53 -3.88
C PRO A 106 -10.14 -1.88 -2.51
N MET A 107 -9.66 -0.87 -1.76
CA MET A 107 -9.13 -1.09 -0.42
C MET A 107 -10.23 -1.56 0.55
N ARG A 108 -11.42 -0.95 0.49
CA ARG A 108 -12.56 -1.38 1.28
C ARG A 108 -12.93 -2.85 1.02
N GLU A 109 -13.03 -3.24 -0.25
CA GLU A 109 -13.35 -4.61 -0.64
C GLU A 109 -12.28 -5.61 -0.18
N SER A 110 -11.00 -5.25 -0.24
CA SER A 110 -9.92 -6.09 0.28
C SER A 110 -9.98 -6.22 1.81
N ILE A 111 -10.31 -5.15 2.54
CA ILE A 111 -10.51 -5.21 4.00
C ILE A 111 -11.72 -6.10 4.34
N GLU A 112 -12.83 -5.98 3.61
CA GLU A 112 -14.01 -6.84 3.83
C GLU A 112 -13.70 -8.32 3.57
N ARG A 113 -12.94 -8.64 2.50
CA ARG A 113 -12.45 -10.01 2.27
C ARG A 113 -11.56 -10.50 3.41
N PHE A 114 -10.70 -9.63 3.95
CA PHE A 114 -9.87 -9.94 5.09
C PHE A 114 -10.70 -10.22 6.35
N VAL A 115 -11.77 -9.47 6.61
CA VAL A 115 -12.71 -9.73 7.72
C VAL A 115 -13.33 -11.12 7.60
N LEU A 116 -13.83 -11.48 6.42
CA LEU A 116 -14.41 -12.81 6.17
C LEU A 116 -13.36 -13.92 6.38
N LEU A 117 -12.13 -13.69 5.90
CA LEU A 117 -11.03 -14.60 6.12
C LEU A 117 -10.71 -14.80 7.61
N LEU A 118 -10.75 -13.72 8.41
CA LEU A 118 -10.52 -13.82 9.85
C LEU A 118 -11.58 -14.66 10.55
N ASP A 119 -12.85 -14.56 10.14
CA ASP A 119 -13.93 -15.38 10.71
C ASP A 119 -13.77 -16.87 10.35
N ASP A 120 -13.40 -17.17 9.10
CA ASP A 120 -13.06 -18.52 8.67
C ASP A 120 -11.89 -19.10 9.48
N ILE A 121 -10.79 -18.35 9.59
CA ILE A 121 -9.60 -18.77 10.33
C ILE A 121 -9.96 -18.99 11.80
N ARG A 122 -10.79 -18.11 12.38
CA ARG A 122 -11.26 -18.24 13.75
C ARG A 122 -11.98 -19.57 13.96
N SER A 123 -12.93 -19.91 13.09
CA SER A 123 -13.66 -21.17 13.14
C SER A 123 -12.70 -22.37 13.05
N GLU A 124 -11.73 -22.32 12.14
CA GLU A 124 -10.73 -23.38 11.98
C GLU A 124 -9.84 -23.55 13.21
N VAL A 125 -9.36 -22.45 13.79
CA VAL A 125 -8.51 -22.46 14.99
C VAL A 125 -9.29 -22.94 16.20
N GLU A 126 -10.57 -22.54 16.36
CA GLU A 126 -11.44 -23.06 17.42
C GLU A 126 -11.66 -24.57 17.29
N GLU A 127 -11.86 -25.08 16.08
CA GLU A 127 -12.01 -26.51 15.83
C GLU A 127 -10.74 -27.28 16.23
N ILE A 128 -9.57 -26.79 15.80
CA ILE A 128 -8.26 -27.36 16.19
C ILE A 128 -8.12 -27.33 17.71
N ALA A 129 -8.49 -26.23 18.37
CA ALA A 129 -8.39 -26.07 19.82
C ALA A 129 -9.31 -27.03 20.60
N ARG A 130 -10.47 -27.40 20.05
CA ARG A 130 -11.43 -28.34 20.65
C ARG A 130 -11.03 -29.81 20.49
N THR A 131 -10.20 -30.16 19.50
CA THR A 131 -9.84 -31.58 19.27
C THR A 131 -9.04 -32.20 20.44
N SER A 132 -9.37 -33.45 20.77
CA SER A 132 -8.75 -34.18 21.88
C SER A 132 -7.29 -34.57 21.56
N LYS A 133 -6.45 -34.66 22.60
CA LYS A 133 -5.00 -34.96 22.45
C LYS A 133 -4.70 -36.24 21.66
N LYS A 134 -5.56 -37.27 21.78
CA LYS A 134 -5.39 -38.56 21.09
C LYS A 134 -5.72 -38.47 19.59
N SER A 135 -6.80 -37.79 19.24
CA SER A 135 -7.16 -37.53 17.84
C SER A 135 -6.11 -36.65 17.16
N ARG A 136 -5.49 -35.73 17.91
CA ARG A 136 -4.46 -34.84 17.38
C ARG A 136 -3.16 -35.54 16.98
N LEU A 137 -2.72 -36.53 17.75
CA LEU A 137 -1.53 -37.32 17.38
C LEU A 137 -1.76 -38.12 16.09
N LEU A 138 -2.98 -38.61 15.87
CA LEU A 138 -3.36 -39.30 14.64
C LEU A 138 -3.51 -38.33 13.44
N HIS A 139 -3.75 -37.05 13.71
CA HIS A 139 -3.99 -36.01 12.70
C HIS A 139 -2.92 -34.91 12.69
N LEU A 140 -1.71 -35.19 13.17
CA LEU A 140 -0.65 -34.19 13.26
C LEU A 140 -0.36 -33.55 11.89
N ASN A 141 -0.17 -34.37 10.86
CA ASN A 141 0.05 -33.89 9.48
C ASN A 141 -1.13 -33.09 8.94
N ARG A 142 -2.37 -33.47 9.29
CA ARG A 142 -3.57 -32.75 8.80
C ARG A 142 -3.68 -31.37 9.45
N ASN A 143 -3.34 -31.26 10.73
CA ASN A 143 -3.33 -29.98 11.44
C ASN A 143 -2.20 -29.07 10.96
N GLU A 144 -1.01 -29.62 10.71
CA GLU A 144 0.10 -28.87 10.10
C GLU A 144 -0.31 -28.31 8.73
N GLN A 145 -0.91 -29.15 7.86
CA GLN A 145 -1.46 -28.69 6.58
C GLN A 145 -2.57 -27.63 6.71
N ARG A 146 -3.36 -27.65 7.80
CA ARG A 146 -4.35 -26.59 8.07
C ARG A 146 -3.67 -25.29 8.43
N VAL A 147 -2.70 -25.31 9.35
CA VAL A 147 -1.95 -24.12 9.75
C VAL A 147 -1.22 -23.52 8.55
N MET A 148 -0.56 -24.34 7.72
CA MET A 148 0.10 -23.86 6.50
C MET A 148 -0.89 -23.24 5.51
N ARG A 149 -2.08 -23.82 5.34
CA ARG A 149 -3.13 -23.25 4.48
C ARG A 149 -3.64 -21.91 5.02
N ILE A 150 -3.83 -21.80 6.34
CA ILE A 150 -4.22 -20.54 6.99
C ILE A 150 -3.16 -19.47 6.73
N GLN A 151 -1.88 -19.80 6.93
CA GLN A 151 -0.78 -18.87 6.67
C GLN A 151 -0.74 -18.42 5.21
N ALA A 152 -0.86 -19.34 4.26
CA ALA A 152 -0.92 -19.00 2.84
C ALA A 152 -2.13 -18.10 2.48
N ARG A 153 -3.29 -18.32 3.10
CA ARG A 153 -4.47 -17.45 2.92
C ARG A 153 -4.23 -16.05 3.47
N LEU A 154 -3.56 -15.93 4.62
CA LEU A 154 -3.17 -14.63 5.18
C LEU A 154 -2.17 -13.91 4.28
N ASP A 155 -1.19 -14.63 3.71
CA ASP A 155 -0.22 -14.05 2.77
C ASP A 155 -0.90 -13.54 1.50
N HIS A 156 -1.86 -14.29 0.95
CA HIS A 156 -2.67 -13.83 -0.17
C HIS A 156 -3.51 -12.59 0.17
N ALA A 157 -4.13 -12.55 1.34
CA ALA A 157 -4.88 -11.38 1.77
C ALA A 157 -3.98 -10.15 1.97
N GLU A 158 -2.78 -10.32 2.51
CA GLU A 158 -1.78 -9.26 2.61
C GLU A 158 -1.39 -8.72 1.23
N GLN A 159 -1.15 -9.60 0.25
CA GLN A 159 -0.86 -9.21 -1.13
C GLN A 159 -2.01 -8.44 -1.77
N ASP A 160 -3.26 -8.90 -1.60
CA ASP A 160 -4.46 -8.23 -2.09
C ASP A 160 -4.61 -6.81 -1.51
N LEU A 161 -4.28 -6.64 -0.22
CA LEU A 161 -4.32 -5.35 0.46
C LEU A 161 -3.20 -4.43 -0.05
N LEU A 162 -1.98 -4.94 -0.20
CA LEU A 162 -0.86 -4.19 -0.77
C LEU A 162 -1.18 -3.74 -2.20
N GLN A 163 -1.74 -4.61 -3.04
CA GLN A 163 -2.16 -4.25 -4.40
C GLN A 163 -3.24 -3.17 -4.41
N ALA A 164 -4.24 -3.29 -3.54
CA ALA A 164 -5.27 -2.26 -3.41
C ALA A 164 -4.69 -0.91 -2.94
N SER A 165 -3.65 -0.92 -2.10
CA SER A 165 -2.94 0.29 -1.67
C SER A 165 -2.17 0.94 -2.83
N MET A 166 -1.50 0.14 -3.67
CA MET A 166 -0.73 0.61 -4.81
C MET A 166 -1.63 1.29 -5.85
N LEU A 167 -2.76 0.67 -6.21
CA LEU A 167 -3.74 1.26 -7.13
C LEU A 167 -4.24 2.64 -6.68
N ARG A 168 -4.39 2.85 -5.36
CA ARG A 168 -4.75 4.15 -4.79
C ARG A 168 -3.62 5.18 -4.98
N THR A 169 -2.37 4.77 -4.80
CA THR A 169 -1.23 5.68 -5.00
C THR A 169 -1.05 6.06 -6.46
N GLU A 170 -1.25 5.12 -7.39
CA GLU A 170 -1.20 5.37 -8.83
C GLU A 170 -2.27 6.37 -9.26
N ALA A 171 -3.52 6.16 -8.85
CA ALA A 171 -4.62 7.09 -9.15
C ALA A 171 -4.38 8.51 -8.61
N ARG A 172 -3.76 8.63 -7.42
CA ARG A 172 -3.37 9.94 -6.87
C ARG A 172 -2.23 10.59 -7.66
N VAL A 173 -1.23 9.82 -8.07
CA VAL A 173 -0.10 10.32 -8.88
C VAL A 173 -0.61 10.83 -10.22
N GLU A 174 -1.46 10.07 -10.91
CA GLU A 174 -2.07 10.50 -12.18
C GLU A 174 -2.83 11.83 -12.04
N HIS A 175 -3.62 11.96 -10.98
CA HIS A 175 -4.35 13.20 -10.71
C HIS A 175 -3.42 14.40 -10.46
N VAL A 176 -2.37 14.21 -9.66
CA VAL A 176 -1.37 15.27 -9.39
C VAL A 176 -0.64 15.65 -10.68
N VAL A 177 -0.27 14.68 -11.52
CA VAL A 177 0.38 14.92 -12.82
C VAL A 177 -0.55 15.65 -13.79
N ALA A 178 -1.84 15.29 -13.82
CA ALA A 178 -2.84 15.99 -14.63
C ALA A 178 -3.00 17.45 -14.19
N GLN A 179 -3.12 17.70 -12.88
CA GLN A 179 -3.16 19.06 -12.33
C GLN A 179 -1.90 19.85 -12.65
N GLN A 180 -0.72 19.25 -12.52
CA GLN A 180 0.54 19.90 -12.84
C GLN A 180 0.63 20.26 -14.33
N THR A 181 0.16 19.39 -15.21
CA THR A 181 0.09 19.64 -16.65
C THR A 181 -0.83 20.82 -16.97
N GLN A 182 -1.97 20.92 -16.28
CA GLN A 182 -2.90 22.05 -16.41
C GLN A 182 -2.29 23.37 -15.91
N VAL A 183 -1.62 23.36 -14.76
CA VAL A 183 -0.95 24.57 -14.25
C VAL A 183 0.17 25.01 -15.19
N ARG A 184 0.95 24.06 -15.73
CA ARG A 184 2.00 24.35 -16.72
C ARG A 184 1.44 24.98 -17.98
N SER A 185 0.33 24.47 -18.52
CA SER A 185 -0.28 25.07 -19.73
C SER A 185 -0.77 26.49 -19.47
N GLN A 186 -1.37 26.77 -18.31
CA GLN A 186 -1.77 28.12 -17.91
C GLN A 186 -0.58 29.08 -17.79
N ILE A 187 0.54 28.63 -17.21
CA ILE A 187 1.77 29.42 -17.11
C ILE A 187 2.29 29.74 -18.52
N THR A 188 2.35 28.75 -19.42
CA THR A 188 2.81 28.95 -20.79
C THR A 188 1.90 29.93 -21.56
N THR A 189 0.57 29.83 -21.38
CA THR A 189 -0.38 30.77 -21.97
C THR A 189 -0.18 32.19 -21.42
N GLY A 190 0.01 32.33 -20.11
CA GLY A 190 0.31 33.61 -19.47
C GLY A 190 1.60 34.24 -19.96
N GLN A 191 2.69 33.46 -20.05
CA GLN A 191 3.98 33.90 -20.59
C GLN A 191 3.86 34.38 -22.04
N ASN A 192 3.12 33.64 -22.88
CA ASN A 192 2.87 34.03 -24.27
C ASN A 192 2.03 35.33 -24.38
N ALA A 193 1.12 35.58 -23.43
CA ALA A 193 0.39 36.85 -23.37
C ALA A 193 1.31 38.02 -22.99
N VAL A 194 2.19 37.84 -22.00
CA VAL A 194 3.18 38.85 -21.58
C VAL A 194 4.13 39.21 -22.73
N VAL A 195 4.68 38.21 -23.43
CA VAL A 195 5.57 38.43 -24.58
C VAL A 195 4.86 39.20 -25.70
N ARG A 196 3.58 38.88 -25.98
CA ARG A 196 2.77 39.62 -26.95
C ARG A 196 2.53 41.06 -26.52
N GLY A 197 2.23 41.30 -25.24
CA GLY A 197 2.09 42.64 -24.67
C GLY A 197 3.37 43.46 -24.80
N GLN A 198 4.53 42.88 -24.47
CA GLN A 198 5.82 43.54 -24.63
C GLN A 198 6.12 43.91 -26.09
N LYS A 199 5.77 43.05 -27.05
CA LYS A 199 5.93 43.36 -28.48
C LYS A 199 5.06 44.54 -28.92
N ARG A 200 3.81 44.63 -28.44
CA ARG A 200 2.92 45.77 -28.70
C ARG A 200 3.48 47.06 -28.12
N ILE A 201 3.89 47.06 -26.85
CA ILE A 201 4.48 48.25 -26.21
C ILE A 201 5.73 48.71 -26.97
N ARG A 202 6.61 47.80 -27.41
CA ARG A 202 7.79 48.16 -28.22
C ARG A 202 7.42 48.76 -29.56
N HIS A 203 6.34 48.29 -30.18
CA HIS A 203 5.83 48.84 -31.43
C HIS A 203 5.34 50.27 -31.21
N ASP A 204 4.49 50.50 -30.20
CA ASP A 204 3.92 51.81 -29.89
C ASP A 204 5.00 52.84 -29.53
N ILE A 205 6.04 52.43 -28.79
CA ILE A 205 7.21 53.28 -28.51
C ILE A 205 7.92 53.71 -29.80
N ARG A 206 8.05 52.82 -30.79
CA ARG A 206 8.69 53.16 -32.08
C ARG A 206 7.86 54.15 -32.88
N GLU A 207 6.54 53.95 -32.93
CA GLU A 207 5.61 54.88 -33.58
C GLU A 207 5.72 56.27 -32.95
N ILE A 208 5.67 56.36 -31.61
CA ILE A 208 5.83 57.63 -30.88
C ILE A 208 7.18 58.30 -31.20
N GLN A 209 8.27 57.53 -31.27
CA GLN A 209 9.59 58.06 -31.62
C GLN A 209 9.66 58.57 -33.06
N ILE A 210 8.99 57.92 -34.01
CA ILE A 210 8.91 58.36 -35.40
C ILE A 210 8.15 59.69 -35.47
N THR A 211 6.95 59.76 -34.90
CA THR A 211 6.15 60.99 -34.88
C THR A 211 6.88 62.14 -34.18
N ALA A 212 7.58 61.87 -33.07
CA ALA A 212 8.38 62.87 -32.38
C ALA A 212 9.53 63.42 -33.25
N ARG A 213 10.20 62.55 -34.03
CA ARG A 213 11.23 62.97 -34.99
C ARG A 213 10.64 63.82 -36.12
N GLU A 214 9.48 63.45 -36.64
CA GLU A 214 8.77 64.23 -37.67
C GLU A 214 8.36 65.61 -37.15
N MET A 215 7.89 65.72 -35.91
CA MET A 215 7.60 67.02 -35.31
C MET A 215 8.85 67.87 -35.13
N GLN A 216 9.98 67.29 -34.72
CA GLN A 216 11.26 68.00 -34.60
C GLN A 216 11.78 68.50 -35.95
N THR A 217 11.66 67.70 -37.01
CA THR A 217 12.06 68.13 -38.36
C THR A 217 11.17 69.25 -38.88
N LEU A 218 9.85 69.17 -38.66
CA LEU A 218 8.92 70.25 -38.98
C LEU A 218 9.25 71.53 -38.19
N GLN A 219 9.48 71.43 -36.89
CA GLN A 219 9.83 72.59 -36.05
C GLN A 219 11.13 73.25 -36.51
N SER A 220 12.16 72.46 -36.84
CA SER A 220 13.43 72.95 -37.40
C SER A 220 13.22 73.62 -38.76
N PHE A 221 12.36 73.06 -39.62
CA PHE A 221 11.99 73.65 -40.90
C PHE A 221 11.28 75.00 -40.71
N TYR A 222 10.24 75.07 -39.86
CA TYR A 222 9.54 76.32 -39.56
C TYR A 222 10.48 77.38 -38.98
N HIS A 223 11.40 76.99 -38.09
CA HIS A 223 12.40 77.91 -37.54
C HIS A 223 13.32 78.48 -38.62
N ARG A 224 13.82 77.64 -39.54
CA ARG A 224 14.64 78.09 -40.68
C ARG A 224 13.88 79.03 -41.60
N VAL A 225 12.63 78.70 -41.94
CA VAL A 225 11.75 79.54 -42.76
C VAL A 225 11.53 80.89 -42.07
N PHE A 226 11.19 80.89 -40.78
CA PHE A 226 10.99 82.11 -40.00
C PHE A 226 12.24 83.01 -40.00
N VAL A 227 13.43 82.46 -39.74
CA VAL A 227 14.68 83.22 -39.79
C VAL A 227 14.95 83.82 -41.18
N ILE A 228 14.65 83.11 -42.27
CA ILE A 228 14.84 83.62 -43.63
C ILE A 228 13.91 84.79 -43.94
N PHE A 229 12.64 84.71 -43.54
CA PHE A 229 11.64 85.73 -43.85
C PHE A 229 11.70 86.97 -42.95
N PHE A 230 12.12 86.82 -41.68
CA PHE A 230 12.05 87.91 -40.68
C PHE A 230 13.40 88.53 -40.30
N SER A 231 14.55 88.01 -40.74
CA SER A 231 15.89 88.58 -40.42
C SER A 231 16.45 89.57 -41.47
N ARG A 232 15.64 90.12 -42.37
CA ARG A 232 16.07 91.25 -43.20
C ARG A 232 15.75 92.57 -42.48
N PRO A 233 16.75 93.38 -42.10
CA PRO A 233 16.54 94.71 -41.53
C PRO A 233 15.97 95.70 -42.55
#